data_AF-A0A832NG68-F1
#
_entry.id   AF-A0A832NG68-F1
#
_cell.length_a   1.000
_cell.length_b   1.000
_cell.length_c   1.000
_cell.angle_alpha   90.00
_cell.angle_beta   90.00
_cell.angle_gamma   90.00
#
_symmetry.space_group_name_H-M   'P 1'
#
loop_
_entity.id
_entity.type
_entity.pdbx_description
1 polymer ?
#
loop_
_entity_poly.entity_id
_entity_poly.type
_entity_poly.pdbx_seq_one_letter_code
_entity_poly.pdbx_strand_id
1 'polypeptide(L)'
;MILLAVLLAVLFALFNAGPFSFSSSPALRQVAAVAAPVKAGIPVKVRVMHSIEGSPPTPPPHGLVFVVLGRLFSELDANGEAEFLLQPGNYSLMVSWRDGILYPHRMIVSVDKPLEVIVIFREEKITPISLKTYVNFTTSSTKIELEYKPPTDNNVYASTPFVSVLDHGGRKMVFPTSERLENHLTPRPYYLRLDAPAGYTLYDVVIPVYSKMEIIIPWTAMIVPWDEIFIPIQLTNATIIEETE
;
A
#
# COMPACT_ATOMS: atom_id res chain seq x y z
N MET A 1 -10.54 -3.36 73.88
CA MET A 1 -10.99 -4.42 72.95
C MET A 1 -12.43 -4.25 72.46
N ILE A 2 -13.36 -3.75 73.27
CA ILE A 2 -14.79 -3.59 72.87
C ILE A 2 -14.98 -2.57 71.73
N LEU A 3 -14.21 -1.48 71.71
CA LEU A 3 -14.33 -0.42 70.69
C LEU A 3 -14.00 -0.90 69.26
N LEU A 4 -13.03 -1.81 69.14
CA LEU A 4 -12.59 -2.36 67.85
C LEU A 4 -13.64 -3.30 67.26
N ALA A 5 -14.30 -4.09 68.12
CA ALA A 5 -15.37 -5.00 67.70
C ALA A 5 -16.60 -4.23 67.20
N VAL A 6 -16.94 -3.10 67.83
CA VAL A 6 -18.04 -2.24 67.37
C VAL A 6 -17.72 -1.58 66.03
N LEU A 7 -16.48 -1.10 65.85
CA LEU A 7 -16.05 -0.49 64.58
C LEU A 7 -16.08 -1.51 63.42
N LEU A 8 -15.62 -2.74 63.67
CA LEU A 8 -15.66 -3.83 62.69
C LEU A 8 -17.09 -4.27 62.37
N ALA A 9 -18.00 -4.29 63.34
CA ALA A 9 -19.40 -4.62 63.12
C ALA A 9 -20.11 -3.56 62.26
N VAL A 10 -19.80 -2.27 62.46
CA VAL A 10 -20.34 -1.17 61.64
C VAL A 10 -19.80 -1.22 60.20
N LEU A 11 -18.50 -1.49 60.03
CA LEU A 11 -17.93 -1.70 58.70
C LEU A 11 -18.55 -2.91 57.99
N PHE A 12 -18.76 -4.02 58.70
CA PHE A 12 -19.38 -5.21 58.11
C PHE A 12 -20.83 -4.95 57.68
N ALA A 13 -21.58 -4.14 58.43
CA ALA A 13 -22.94 -3.73 58.05
C ALA A 13 -22.96 -2.82 56.80
N LEU A 14 -21.92 -2.01 56.59
CA LEU A 14 -21.81 -1.13 55.42
C LEU A 14 -21.42 -1.87 54.14
N PHE A 15 -20.62 -2.94 54.25
CA PHE A 15 -20.12 -3.70 53.09
C PHE A 15 -20.93 -4.95 52.76
N ASN A 16 -21.85 -5.37 53.62
CA ASN A 16 -22.66 -6.59 53.43
C ASN A 16 -24.15 -6.31 53.20
N ALA A 17 -24.51 -5.05 52.93
CA ALA A 17 -25.79 -4.75 52.30
C ALA A 17 -25.75 -5.33 50.87
N GLY A 18 -26.67 -6.26 50.58
CA GLY A 18 -26.83 -6.89 49.27
C GLY A 18 -26.94 -5.88 48.11
N PRO A 19 -26.98 -6.36 46.85
CA PRO A 19 -26.89 -5.50 45.68
C PRO A 19 -27.86 -4.33 45.83
N PHE A 20 -27.30 -3.12 45.86
CA PHE A 20 -28.06 -1.89 45.87
C PHE A 20 -29.10 -1.99 44.77
N SER A 21 -30.36 -2.23 45.15
CA SER A 21 -31.48 -2.00 44.27
C SER A 21 -31.47 -0.51 44.04
N PHE A 22 -30.89 -0.10 42.91
CA PHE A 22 -30.98 1.26 42.42
C PHE A 22 -32.47 1.54 42.20
N SER A 23 -33.09 2.04 43.27
CA SER A 23 -34.37 2.71 43.20
C SER A 23 -34.25 3.71 42.06
N SER A 24 -35.12 3.54 41.07
CA SER A 24 -35.17 4.26 39.81
C SER A 24 -35.28 5.76 40.08
N SER A 25 -34.14 6.40 40.30
CA SER A 25 -34.05 7.84 40.45
C SER A 25 -34.33 8.47 39.09
N PRO A 26 -35.26 9.43 38.98
CA PRO A 26 -35.58 10.09 37.71
C PRO A 26 -34.35 10.76 37.08
N ALA A 27 -33.32 11.07 37.88
CA ALA A 27 -32.04 11.59 37.41
C ALA A 27 -31.26 10.60 36.51
N LEU A 28 -31.33 9.29 36.76
CA LEU A 28 -30.64 8.28 35.92
C LEU A 28 -31.35 8.03 34.60
N ARG A 29 -32.69 8.17 34.55
CA ARG A 29 -33.45 8.16 33.28
C ARG A 29 -33.09 9.37 32.40
N GLN A 30 -32.79 10.51 33.01
CA GLN A 30 -32.42 11.71 32.27
C GLN A 30 -31.00 11.63 31.70
N VAL A 31 -30.07 10.90 32.34
CA VAL A 31 -28.74 10.64 31.76
C VAL A 31 -28.80 9.61 30.63
N ALA A 32 -29.64 8.58 30.74
CA ALA A 32 -29.86 7.62 29.65
C ALA A 32 -30.59 8.23 28.43
N ALA A 33 -31.42 9.25 28.63
CA ALA A 33 -32.13 9.96 27.55
C ALA A 33 -31.29 11.07 26.88
N VAL A 34 -30.10 11.39 27.41
CA VAL A 34 -29.14 12.36 26.84
C VAL A 34 -27.93 11.65 26.21
N ALA A 35 -27.95 10.31 26.14
CA ALA A 35 -27.17 9.62 25.13
C ALA A 35 -27.90 9.79 23.80
N ALA A 36 -27.62 10.89 23.09
CA ALA A 36 -27.95 10.97 21.67
C ALA A 36 -27.53 9.65 21.02
N PRO A 37 -28.34 9.05 20.12
CA PRO A 37 -27.94 7.84 19.44
C PRO A 37 -26.57 8.13 18.83
N VAL A 38 -25.56 7.35 19.22
CA VAL A 38 -24.26 7.34 18.53
C VAL A 38 -24.65 7.14 17.07
N LYS A 39 -24.53 8.18 16.24
CA LYS A 39 -24.84 8.06 14.81
C LYS A 39 -24.02 6.89 14.34
N ALA A 40 -24.69 5.76 14.05
CA ALA A 40 -24.05 4.59 13.51
C ALA A 40 -23.29 5.08 12.27
N GLY A 41 -21.97 4.91 12.27
CA GLY A 41 -21.18 5.28 11.11
C GLY A 41 -21.66 4.47 9.93
N ILE A 42 -21.56 5.05 8.74
CA ILE A 42 -21.74 4.36 7.48
C ILE A 42 -20.57 3.37 7.34
N PRO A 43 -20.84 2.07 7.18
CA PRO A 43 -19.80 1.08 6.98
C PRO A 43 -19.13 1.30 5.62
N VAL A 44 -17.80 1.31 5.64
CA VAL A 44 -16.96 1.37 4.46
C VAL A 44 -15.97 0.23 4.52
N LYS A 45 -16.03 -0.67 3.54
CA LYS A 45 -15.10 -1.78 3.39
C LYS A 45 -14.07 -1.44 2.33
N VAL A 46 -12.80 -1.71 2.61
CA VAL A 46 -11.71 -1.58 1.64
C VAL A 46 -11.09 -2.95 1.46
N ARG A 47 -11.27 -3.55 0.28
CA ARG A 47 -10.67 -4.83 -0.10
C ARG A 47 -9.46 -4.55 -0.97
N VAL A 48 -8.31 -5.09 -0.58
CA VAL A 48 -7.07 -4.95 -1.34
C VAL A 48 -6.67 -6.30 -1.91
N MET A 49 -6.30 -6.28 -3.19
CA MET A 49 -5.83 -7.46 -3.90
C MET A 49 -4.50 -7.16 -4.60
N HIS A 50 -3.72 -8.22 -4.80
CA HIS A 50 -2.43 -8.20 -5.45
C HIS A 50 -2.33 -9.32 -6.49
N SER A 51 -1.79 -9.00 -7.66
CA SER A 51 -1.51 -9.98 -8.72
C SER A 51 -0.15 -9.74 -9.36
N ILE A 52 0.49 -10.81 -9.80
CA ILE A 52 1.79 -10.78 -10.46
C ILE A 52 1.67 -11.49 -11.81
N GLU A 53 2.07 -10.84 -12.90
CA GLU A 53 2.21 -11.46 -14.24
C GLU A 53 0.96 -12.24 -14.72
N GLY A 54 -0.22 -11.63 -14.61
CA GLY A 54 -1.45 -12.27 -15.07
C GLY A 54 -1.96 -13.39 -14.15
N SER A 55 -1.34 -13.61 -12.99
CA SER A 55 -1.93 -14.43 -11.94
C SER A 55 -3.30 -13.86 -11.52
N PRO A 56 -4.25 -14.69 -11.06
CA PRO A 56 -5.47 -14.17 -10.48
C PRO A 56 -5.12 -13.25 -9.28
N PRO A 57 -5.83 -12.13 -9.09
CA PRO A 57 -5.67 -11.30 -7.91
C PRO A 57 -5.97 -12.09 -6.63
N THR A 58 -5.12 -11.95 -5.63
CA THR A 58 -5.24 -12.61 -4.33
C THR A 58 -5.06 -11.59 -3.20
N PRO A 59 -5.56 -11.86 -1.98
CA PRO A 59 -5.28 -11.01 -0.83
C PRO A 59 -3.77 -10.90 -0.56
N PRO A 60 -3.27 -9.72 -0.17
CA PRO A 60 -1.86 -9.56 0.18
C PRO A 60 -1.52 -10.31 1.48
N PRO A 61 -0.24 -10.63 1.73
CA PRO A 61 0.21 -11.21 2.98
C PRO A 61 -0.23 -10.37 4.19
N HIS A 62 -0.70 -11.03 5.24
CA HIS A 62 -1.19 -10.37 6.45
C HIS A 62 -0.12 -9.48 7.08
N GLY A 63 -0.51 -8.26 7.47
CA GLY A 63 0.37 -7.27 8.09
C GLY A 63 1.32 -6.55 7.13
N LEU A 64 1.32 -6.86 5.84
CA LEU A 64 2.20 -6.22 4.86
C LEU A 64 1.59 -4.94 4.27
N VAL A 65 0.27 -4.83 4.25
CA VAL A 65 -0.47 -3.69 3.70
C VAL A 65 -1.29 -3.02 4.79
N PHE A 66 -1.40 -1.70 4.71
CA PHE A 66 -2.26 -0.91 5.55
C PHE A 66 -3.10 0.07 4.73
N VAL A 67 -4.25 0.42 5.29
CA VAL A 67 -5.23 1.33 4.72
C VAL A 67 -5.41 2.52 5.65
N VAL A 68 -5.32 3.71 5.09
CA VAL A 68 -5.67 4.96 5.77
C VAL A 68 -6.88 5.56 5.08
N LEU A 69 -7.94 5.82 5.82
CA LEU A 69 -9.16 6.46 5.32
C LEU A 69 -9.48 7.69 6.16
N GLY A 70 -9.17 8.86 5.61
CA GLY A 70 -9.17 10.14 6.33
C GLY A 70 -8.11 10.16 7.43
N ARG A 71 -8.54 9.99 8.68
CA ARG A 71 -7.66 9.92 9.86
C ARG A 71 -7.60 8.52 10.48
N LEU A 72 -8.41 7.59 9.97
CA LEU A 72 -8.47 6.23 10.48
C LEU A 72 -7.42 5.38 9.78
N PHE A 73 -6.85 4.45 10.53
CA PHE A 73 -5.85 3.50 10.07
C PHE A 73 -6.36 2.09 10.38
N SER A 74 -6.19 1.18 9.43
CA SER A 74 -6.43 -0.25 9.65
C SER A 74 -5.39 -1.08 8.91
N GLU A 75 -4.96 -2.18 9.54
CA GLU A 75 -4.34 -3.29 8.82
C GLU A 75 -5.42 -4.10 8.12
N LEU A 76 -5.01 -4.88 7.12
CA LEU A 76 -5.91 -5.82 6.46
C LEU A 76 -6.03 -7.11 7.27
N ASP A 77 -7.22 -7.69 7.25
CA ASP A 77 -7.48 -9.02 7.77
C ASP A 77 -6.91 -10.12 6.85
N ALA A 78 -7.20 -11.38 7.17
CA ALA A 78 -6.76 -12.54 6.37
C ALA A 78 -7.38 -12.60 4.97
N ASN A 79 -8.48 -11.89 4.71
CA ASN A 79 -9.14 -11.81 3.41
C ASN A 79 -8.67 -10.60 2.60
N GLY A 80 -7.77 -9.78 3.14
CA GLY A 80 -7.32 -8.54 2.51
C GLY A 80 -8.29 -7.39 2.69
N GLU A 81 -9.13 -7.42 3.73
CA GLU A 81 -10.18 -6.43 3.98
C GLU A 81 -9.85 -5.54 5.18
N ALA A 82 -10.21 -4.26 5.08
CA ALA A 82 -10.23 -3.31 6.19
C ALA A 82 -11.62 -2.66 6.27
N GLU A 83 -12.19 -2.61 7.47
CA GLU A 83 -13.53 -2.07 7.70
C GLU A 83 -13.47 -0.78 8.53
N PHE A 84 -14.27 0.21 8.13
CA PHE A 84 -14.34 1.52 8.76
C PHE A 84 -15.80 1.91 9.00
N LEU A 85 -16.04 2.70 10.05
CA LEU A 85 -17.34 3.34 10.31
C LEU A 85 -17.16 4.85 10.22
N LEU A 86 -17.77 5.47 9.20
CA LEU A 86 -17.54 6.87 8.86
C LEU A 86 -18.82 7.71 8.90
N GLN A 87 -18.69 9.00 9.22
CA GLN A 87 -19.79 9.93 9.01
C GLN A 87 -19.87 10.30 7.52
N PRO A 88 -21.02 10.78 7.01
CA PRO A 88 -21.11 11.24 5.63
C PRO A 88 -20.07 12.31 5.30
N GLY A 89 -19.42 12.20 4.15
CA GLY A 89 -18.40 13.17 3.71
C GLY A 89 -17.38 12.59 2.73
N ASN A 90 -16.43 13.43 2.32
CA ASN A 90 -15.33 13.04 1.44
C ASN A 90 -14.09 12.70 2.27
N TYR A 91 -13.50 11.53 2.01
CA TYR A 91 -12.32 11.02 2.70
C TYR A 91 -11.20 10.74 1.73
N SER A 92 -9.96 11.04 2.14
CA SER A 92 -8.77 10.61 1.40
C SER A 92 -8.47 9.17 1.77
N LEU A 93 -8.54 8.26 0.79
CA LEU A 93 -8.11 6.88 0.90
C LEU A 93 -6.65 6.79 0.47
N MET A 94 -5.84 6.12 1.28
CA MET A 94 -4.48 5.71 0.93
C MET A 94 -4.29 4.23 1.26
N VAL A 95 -3.80 3.46 0.29
CA VAL A 95 -3.41 2.05 0.48
C VAL A 95 -1.92 1.93 0.22
N SER A 96 -1.18 1.35 1.16
CA SER A 96 0.28 1.34 1.10
C SER A 96 0.87 0.06 1.68
N TRP A 97 1.98 -0.36 1.08
CA TRP A 97 2.78 -1.51 1.49
C TRP A 97 3.87 -1.08 2.48
N ARG A 98 4.03 -1.83 3.56
CA ARG A 98 4.98 -1.50 4.64
C ARG A 98 6.44 -1.60 4.23
N ASP A 99 6.75 -2.47 3.29
CA ASP A 99 8.10 -2.64 2.75
C ASP A 99 8.51 -1.51 1.79
N GLY A 100 7.55 -0.66 1.38
CA GLY A 100 7.75 0.42 0.42
C GLY A 100 8.13 -0.06 -0.98
N ILE A 101 7.89 -1.33 -1.31
CA ILE A 101 8.21 -1.92 -2.61
C ILE A 101 7.25 -1.36 -3.66
N LEU A 102 5.95 -1.40 -3.37
CA LEU A 102 4.88 -0.89 -4.23
C LEU A 102 4.52 0.56 -3.88
N TYR A 103 4.28 1.36 -4.92
CA TYR A 103 3.85 2.74 -4.80
C TYR A 103 2.46 2.83 -4.15
N PRO A 104 2.24 3.73 -3.18
CA PRO A 104 0.95 3.84 -2.51
C PRO A 104 -0.14 4.32 -3.47
N HIS A 105 -1.32 3.72 -3.37
CA HIS A 105 -2.51 4.20 -4.07
C HIS A 105 -3.21 5.29 -3.25
N ARG A 106 -3.70 6.33 -3.93
CA ARG A 106 -4.45 7.43 -3.30
C ARG A 106 -5.68 7.80 -4.13
N MET A 107 -6.81 7.99 -3.47
CA MET A 107 -8.03 8.52 -4.10
C MET A 107 -8.94 9.22 -3.09
N ILE A 108 -9.92 9.97 -3.56
CA ILE A 108 -10.99 10.51 -2.72
C ILE A 108 -12.20 9.58 -2.79
N VAL A 109 -12.77 9.24 -1.65
CA VAL A 109 -13.98 8.41 -1.50
C VAL A 109 -15.08 9.29 -0.91
N SER A 110 -16.20 9.41 -1.61
CA SER A 110 -17.41 10.06 -1.10
C SER A 110 -18.25 9.03 -0.37
N VAL A 111 -18.52 9.26 0.91
CA VAL A 111 -19.30 8.38 1.77
C VAL A 111 -20.65 9.04 2.05
N ASP A 112 -21.71 8.47 1.50
CA ASP A 112 -23.10 8.86 1.73
C ASP A 112 -23.99 7.65 2.05
N LYS A 113 -23.55 6.44 1.66
CA LYS A 113 -24.16 5.14 1.92
C LYS A 113 -23.08 4.05 2.11
N PRO A 114 -23.45 2.86 2.61
CA PRO A 114 -22.54 1.72 2.68
C PRO A 114 -21.83 1.44 1.35
N LEU A 115 -20.51 1.25 1.38
CA LEU A 115 -19.74 1.01 0.16
C LEU A 115 -18.54 0.08 0.40
N GLU A 116 -18.19 -0.65 -0.66
CA GLU A 116 -16.98 -1.44 -0.79
C GLU A 116 -16.05 -0.80 -1.83
N VAL A 117 -14.81 -0.50 -1.43
CA VAL A 117 -13.75 -0.07 -2.32
C VAL A 117 -12.81 -1.24 -2.58
N ILE A 118 -12.72 -1.68 -3.83
CA ILE A 118 -11.81 -2.74 -4.25
C ILE A 118 -10.59 -2.09 -4.89
N VAL A 119 -9.40 -2.28 -4.30
CA VAL A 119 -8.12 -1.78 -4.80
C VAL A 119 -7.25 -2.94 -5.25
N ILE A 120 -6.87 -2.97 -6.52
CA ILE A 120 -6.08 -4.04 -7.11
C ILE A 120 -4.72 -3.49 -7.54
N PHE A 121 -3.67 -4.00 -6.90
CA PHE A 121 -2.27 -3.79 -7.30
C PHE A 121 -1.86 -4.90 -8.25
N ARG A 122 -1.40 -4.55 -9.45
CA ARG A 122 -0.87 -5.52 -10.41
C ARG A 122 0.58 -5.21 -10.73
N GLU A 123 1.41 -6.23 -10.65
CA GLU A 123 2.81 -6.16 -11.10
C GLU A 123 2.94 -6.86 -12.45
N GLU A 124 3.51 -6.18 -13.43
CA GLU A 124 3.71 -6.72 -14.78
C GLU A 124 5.14 -6.45 -15.28
N LYS A 125 5.58 -7.26 -16.23
CA LYS A 125 6.84 -7.04 -16.96
C LYS A 125 6.53 -6.41 -18.31
N ILE A 126 7.19 -5.30 -18.61
CA ILE A 126 7.22 -4.72 -19.95
C ILE A 126 8.54 -5.10 -20.62
N THR A 127 8.45 -5.78 -21.76
CA THR A 127 9.60 -5.98 -22.63
C THR A 127 9.94 -4.66 -23.33
N PRO A 128 11.22 -4.22 -23.34
CA PRO A 128 11.62 -3.06 -24.12
C PRO A 128 11.35 -3.26 -25.61
N ILE A 129 11.07 -2.16 -26.32
CA ILE A 129 10.88 -2.11 -27.78
C ILE A 129 12.24 -1.90 -28.47
N SER A 130 13.16 -1.20 -27.79
CA SER A 130 14.49 -0.88 -28.28
C SER A 130 15.53 -1.08 -27.17
N LEU A 131 16.69 -1.62 -27.53
CA LEU A 131 17.87 -1.75 -26.68
C LEU A 131 19.08 -1.28 -27.49
N LYS A 132 19.84 -0.34 -26.94
CA LYS A 132 21.13 0.08 -27.50
C LYS A 132 22.19 -0.04 -26.43
N THR A 133 23.31 -0.64 -26.78
CA THR A 133 24.43 -0.86 -25.86
C THR A 133 25.65 -0.10 -26.35
N TYR A 134 26.22 0.72 -25.48
CA TYR A 134 27.40 1.54 -25.76
C TYR A 134 28.50 1.16 -24.77
N VAL A 135 29.58 0.57 -25.28
CA VAL A 135 30.75 0.23 -24.46
C VAL A 135 31.70 1.41 -24.46
N ASN A 136 31.99 1.96 -23.29
CA ASN A 136 32.99 3.00 -23.11
C ASN A 136 34.26 2.36 -22.51
N PHE A 137 35.24 2.12 -23.37
CA PHE A 137 36.55 1.57 -22.99
C PHE A 137 37.35 2.52 -22.11
N THR A 138 37.18 3.84 -22.26
CA THR A 138 37.90 4.84 -21.47
C THR A 138 37.44 4.85 -20.01
N THR A 139 36.14 4.72 -19.77
CA THR A 139 35.57 4.70 -18.41
C THR A 139 35.34 3.28 -17.88
N SER A 140 35.66 2.25 -18.66
CA SER A 140 35.39 0.85 -18.32
C SER A 140 33.93 0.66 -17.84
N SER A 141 33.00 1.20 -18.62
CA SER A 141 31.56 1.09 -18.36
C SER A 141 30.78 0.78 -19.63
N THR A 142 29.68 0.05 -19.48
CA THR A 142 28.71 -0.19 -20.55
C THR A 142 27.44 0.60 -20.23
N LYS A 143 27.01 1.47 -21.15
CA LYS A 143 25.73 2.18 -21.09
C LYS A 143 24.69 1.41 -21.90
N ILE A 144 23.54 1.16 -21.31
CA ILE A 144 22.39 0.54 -21.95
C ILE A 144 21.27 1.57 -22.02
N GLU A 145 20.78 1.82 -23.22
CA GLU A 145 19.59 2.63 -23.48
C GLU A 145 18.42 1.73 -23.85
N LEU A 146 17.29 1.94 -23.18
CA LEU A 146 16.06 1.16 -23.34
C LEU A 146 14.93 2.10 -23.76
N GLU A 147 14.08 1.68 -24.68
CA GLU A 147 12.82 2.37 -24.99
C GLU A 147 11.64 1.42 -24.77
N TYR A 148 10.57 1.89 -24.14
CA TYR A 148 9.36 1.10 -23.94
C TYR A 148 8.09 1.96 -24.02
N LYS A 149 6.95 1.30 -24.19
CA LYS A 149 5.63 1.92 -24.24
C LYS A 149 4.78 1.40 -23.07
N PRO A 150 4.43 2.25 -22.08
CA PRO A 150 3.56 1.84 -20.99
C PRO A 150 2.09 1.68 -21.46
N PRO A 151 1.27 0.89 -20.73
CA PRO A 151 -0.18 0.86 -20.93
C PRO A 151 -0.78 2.27 -20.78
N THR A 152 -1.75 2.63 -21.62
CA THR A 152 -2.30 4.01 -21.66
C THR A 152 -3.41 4.29 -20.66
N ASP A 153 -4.03 3.26 -20.10
CA ASP A 153 -5.35 3.39 -19.47
C ASP A 153 -5.31 3.38 -17.93
N ASN A 154 -4.12 3.33 -17.33
CA ASN A 154 -3.95 3.17 -15.88
C ASN A 154 -2.90 4.15 -15.32
N ASN A 155 -2.96 4.39 -14.01
CA ASN A 155 -1.81 4.93 -13.28
C ASN A 155 -0.69 3.89 -13.31
N VAL A 156 0.33 4.15 -14.13
CA VAL A 156 1.49 3.25 -14.30
C VAL A 156 2.67 3.80 -13.52
N TYR A 157 3.17 3.00 -12.60
CA TYR A 157 4.43 3.26 -11.91
C TYR A 157 5.47 2.29 -12.42
N ALA A 158 6.53 2.77 -13.07
CA ALA A 158 7.64 1.90 -13.49
C ALA A 158 8.80 2.01 -12.51
N SER A 159 9.47 0.88 -12.25
CA SER A 159 10.71 0.83 -11.47
C SER A 159 11.92 0.70 -12.42
N THR A 160 13.12 0.61 -11.86
CA THR A 160 14.37 0.42 -12.60
C THR A 160 14.30 -0.89 -13.40
N PRO A 161 14.69 -0.89 -14.69
CA PRO A 161 14.68 -2.12 -15.49
C PRO A 161 15.61 -3.19 -14.93
N PHE A 162 15.18 -4.45 -15.07
CA PHE A 162 16.04 -5.60 -14.89
C PHE A 162 16.82 -5.86 -16.17
N VAL A 163 18.13 -5.99 -16.02
CA VAL A 163 19.05 -6.32 -17.10
C VAL A 163 19.92 -7.48 -16.65
N SER A 164 19.75 -8.60 -17.33
CA SER A 164 20.70 -9.71 -17.28
C SER A 164 21.80 -9.47 -18.30
N VAL A 165 23.05 -9.76 -17.92
CA VAL A 165 24.22 -9.70 -18.79
C VAL A 165 25.15 -10.87 -18.54
N LEU A 166 25.87 -11.29 -19.59
CA LEU A 166 26.96 -12.25 -19.47
C LEU A 166 28.29 -11.52 -19.44
N ASP A 167 29.14 -11.86 -18.47
CA ASP A 167 30.49 -11.33 -18.41
C ASP A 167 31.46 -12.04 -19.36
N HIS A 168 32.73 -11.58 -19.40
CA HIS A 168 33.77 -12.19 -20.23
C HIS A 168 34.03 -13.69 -19.95
N GLY A 169 33.68 -14.18 -18.76
CA GLY A 169 33.78 -15.58 -18.38
C GLY A 169 32.51 -16.37 -18.63
N GLY A 170 31.48 -15.77 -19.25
CA GLY A 170 30.16 -16.38 -19.44
C GLY A 170 29.32 -16.43 -18.17
N ARG A 171 29.72 -15.73 -17.09
CA ARG A 171 28.93 -15.68 -15.86
C ARG A 171 27.82 -14.66 -16.02
N LYS A 172 26.60 -15.09 -15.66
CA LYS A 172 25.41 -14.25 -15.63
C LYS A 172 25.45 -13.29 -14.44
N MET A 173 25.22 -12.01 -14.72
CA MET A 173 25.08 -10.93 -13.74
C MET A 173 23.71 -10.29 -13.98
N VAL A 174 23.02 -9.89 -12.91
CA VAL A 174 21.69 -9.27 -12.98
C VAL A 174 21.75 -7.90 -12.30
N PHE A 175 21.19 -6.90 -12.97
CA PHE A 175 21.13 -5.53 -12.48
C PHE A 175 19.66 -5.06 -12.44
N PRO A 176 19.19 -4.43 -11.34
CA PRO A 176 19.87 -4.28 -10.07
C PRO A 176 20.08 -5.64 -9.34
N THR A 177 21.13 -5.75 -8.53
CA THR A 177 21.58 -6.98 -7.86
C THR A 177 20.77 -7.37 -6.61
N SER A 178 19.61 -6.75 -6.34
CA SER A 178 18.99 -6.90 -5.02
C SER A 178 18.36 -8.29 -4.82
N GLU A 179 18.80 -9.03 -3.80
CA GLU A 179 18.30 -10.36 -3.43
C GLU A 179 16.88 -10.37 -2.80
N ARG A 180 16.28 -9.22 -2.47
CA ARG A 180 14.99 -9.14 -1.75
C ARG A 180 13.73 -9.22 -2.64
N LEU A 181 13.77 -10.04 -3.69
CA LEU A 181 12.79 -10.03 -4.78
C LEU A 181 12.01 -11.33 -4.99
N GLU A 182 12.13 -12.33 -4.11
CA GLU A 182 11.48 -13.63 -4.37
C GLU A 182 9.94 -13.53 -4.53
N ASN A 183 9.31 -12.48 -3.99
CA ASN A 183 7.84 -12.33 -4.00
C ASN A 183 7.32 -11.12 -4.80
N HIS A 184 8.18 -10.28 -5.38
CA HIS A 184 7.77 -9.06 -6.09
C HIS A 184 8.58 -8.89 -7.37
N LEU A 185 7.95 -8.36 -8.41
CA LEU A 185 8.64 -8.00 -9.65
C LEU A 185 9.21 -6.58 -9.59
N THR A 186 8.70 -5.70 -8.73
CA THR A 186 9.05 -4.27 -8.69
C THR A 186 9.98 -3.91 -7.51
N PRO A 187 11.32 -3.90 -7.64
CA PRO A 187 12.19 -3.44 -6.56
C PRO A 187 12.22 -1.91 -6.48
N ARG A 188 11.32 -1.33 -5.69
CA ARG A 188 11.33 0.07 -5.21
C ARG A 188 11.28 1.16 -6.31
N PRO A 189 10.66 2.32 -6.02
CA PRO A 189 10.95 3.55 -6.74
C PRO A 189 12.32 4.09 -6.28
N TYR A 190 13.42 3.70 -6.90
CA TYR A 190 14.67 4.44 -6.72
C TYR A 190 14.62 5.73 -7.55
N TYR A 191 15.04 6.82 -6.90
CA TYR A 191 15.21 8.17 -7.44
C TYR A 191 15.81 8.18 -8.85
N LEU A 192 15.04 8.64 -9.84
CA LEU A 192 15.58 9.15 -11.09
C LEU A 192 15.99 10.61 -10.88
N ARG A 193 17.30 10.85 -10.73
CA ARG A 193 17.87 12.19 -10.88
C ARG A 193 17.91 12.51 -12.37
N LEU A 194 16.86 13.13 -12.87
CA LEU A 194 16.83 13.81 -14.16
C LEU A 194 17.58 15.12 -13.98
N ASP A 195 18.78 15.28 -14.51
CA ASP A 195 19.43 16.59 -14.48
C ASP A 195 18.74 17.55 -15.50
N ALA A 196 18.53 18.78 -15.02
CA ALA A 196 17.52 19.79 -15.37
C ALA A 196 17.93 20.76 -16.52
N PRO A 197 17.10 21.75 -16.93
CA PRO A 197 16.59 22.80 -16.05
C PRO A 197 15.06 23.02 -16.05
N ALA A 198 14.58 23.32 -14.84
CA ALA A 198 13.35 24.03 -14.49
C ALA A 198 12.05 23.20 -14.32
N GLY A 199 11.74 22.90 -13.05
CA GLY A 199 10.38 22.61 -12.58
C GLY A 199 10.24 21.31 -11.79
N TYR A 200 10.86 21.21 -10.61
CA TYR A 200 10.63 20.06 -9.72
C TYR A 200 9.55 20.38 -8.70
N THR A 201 8.52 19.54 -8.71
CA THR A 201 7.54 19.45 -7.62
C THR A 201 7.39 17.97 -7.27
N LEU A 202 7.58 17.64 -6.00
CA LEU A 202 7.35 16.31 -5.41
C LEU A 202 5.88 15.90 -5.58
N TYR A 203 5.50 15.17 -6.63
CA TYR A 203 4.19 14.52 -6.74
C TYR A 203 4.25 13.27 -7.64
N ASP A 204 3.48 12.24 -7.27
CA ASP A 204 3.04 11.07 -8.05
C ASP A 204 3.72 10.90 -9.42
N VAL A 205 4.72 10.00 -9.52
CA VAL A 205 5.44 9.81 -10.78
C VAL A 205 4.59 8.98 -11.76
N VAL A 206 3.77 9.69 -12.52
CA VAL A 206 3.22 9.27 -13.80
C VAL A 206 4.34 9.36 -14.83
N ILE A 207 4.83 8.23 -15.35
CA ILE A 207 5.83 8.24 -16.44
C ILE A 207 5.09 8.26 -17.79
N PRO A 208 5.30 9.27 -18.65
CA PRO A 208 4.53 9.42 -19.90
C PRO A 208 4.94 8.46 -21.03
N VAL A 209 3.91 8.04 -21.79
CA VAL A 209 3.69 7.59 -23.20
C VAL A 209 4.86 7.07 -24.08
N TYR A 210 6.12 7.49 -23.89
CA TYR A 210 7.33 6.88 -24.47
C TYR A 210 8.52 7.19 -23.57
N SER A 211 9.02 6.18 -22.89
CA SER A 211 10.05 6.36 -21.86
C SER A 211 11.35 5.74 -22.33
N LYS A 212 12.34 6.61 -22.52
CA LYS A 212 13.75 6.23 -22.71
C LYS A 212 14.40 6.13 -21.32
N MET A 213 15.06 5.02 -21.04
CA MET A 213 15.83 4.81 -19.80
C MET A 213 17.29 4.53 -20.13
N GLU A 214 18.19 4.99 -19.25
CA GLU A 214 19.64 4.78 -19.39
C GLU A 214 20.18 4.11 -18.13
N ILE A 215 20.92 3.01 -18.29
CA ILE A 215 21.53 2.24 -17.21
C ILE A 215 23.02 2.12 -17.48
N ILE A 216 23.85 2.36 -16.46
CA ILE A 216 25.29 2.17 -16.55
C ILE A 216 25.65 0.93 -15.75
N ILE A 217 26.29 -0.05 -16.40
CA ILE A 217 26.77 -1.28 -15.80
C ILE A 217 28.30 -1.41 -15.99
N PRO A 218 28.98 -2.25 -15.19
CA PRO A 218 30.41 -2.50 -15.38
C PRO A 218 30.74 -3.00 -16.79
N TRP A 219 31.90 -2.61 -17.34
CA TRP A 219 32.31 -3.03 -18.71
C TRP A 219 32.42 -4.53 -18.90
N THR A 220 32.51 -5.31 -17.82
CA THR A 220 32.67 -6.76 -17.92
C THR A 220 31.49 -7.43 -18.61
N ALA A 221 30.34 -6.75 -18.73
CA ALA A 221 29.16 -7.17 -19.47
C ALA A 221 29.38 -7.10 -21.00
N MET A 222 29.50 -8.27 -21.65
CA MET A 222 29.69 -8.37 -23.10
C MET A 222 28.40 -8.63 -23.88
N ILE A 223 27.47 -9.40 -23.31
CA ILE A 223 26.24 -9.82 -23.98
C ILE A 223 25.06 -9.45 -23.10
N VAL A 224 24.06 -8.81 -23.70
CA VAL A 224 22.79 -8.49 -23.05
C VAL A 224 21.70 -9.35 -23.72
N PRO A 225 21.34 -10.52 -23.16
CA PRO A 225 20.25 -11.35 -23.70
C PRO A 225 18.92 -10.60 -23.63
N TRP A 226 18.32 -10.35 -24.80
CA TRP A 226 17.12 -9.51 -24.93
C TRP A 226 15.91 -10.05 -24.17
N ASP A 227 15.75 -11.37 -24.16
CA ASP A 227 14.68 -12.12 -23.51
C ASP A 227 14.75 -12.08 -21.97
N GLU A 228 15.86 -11.64 -21.41
CA GLU A 228 16.07 -11.51 -19.97
C GLU A 228 16.07 -10.06 -19.49
N ILE A 229 15.56 -9.12 -20.31
CA ILE A 229 15.42 -7.70 -19.97
C ILE A 229 13.95 -7.35 -19.86
N PHE A 230 13.57 -6.68 -18.78
CA PHE A 230 12.23 -6.15 -18.62
C PHE A 230 12.20 -4.93 -17.73
N ILE A 231 11.22 -4.06 -17.96
CA ILE A 231 10.85 -2.99 -17.05
C ILE A 231 9.71 -3.49 -16.17
N PRO A 232 9.91 -3.61 -14.84
CA PRO A 232 8.84 -3.94 -13.94
C PRO A 232 7.92 -2.72 -13.75
N ILE A 233 6.62 -2.94 -13.92
CA ILE A 233 5.61 -1.91 -13.71
C ILE A 233 4.60 -2.35 -12.65
N GLN A 234 4.05 -1.36 -11.98
CA GLN A 234 2.87 -1.47 -11.15
C GLN A 234 1.71 -0.75 -11.84
N LEU A 235 0.60 -1.44 -11.99
CA LEU A 235 -0.70 -0.89 -12.35
C LEU A 235 -1.58 -0.91 -11.11
N THR A 236 -2.32 0.16 -10.85
CA THR A 236 -3.24 0.17 -9.71
C THR A 236 -4.59 0.72 -10.09
N ASN A 237 -5.61 -0.10 -9.89
CA ASN A 237 -6.99 0.22 -10.21
C ASN A 237 -7.83 0.15 -8.94
N ALA A 238 -8.76 1.10 -8.79
CA ALA A 238 -9.72 1.11 -7.70
C ALA A 238 -11.14 1.18 -8.27
N THR A 239 -12.06 0.43 -7.67
CA THR A 239 -13.47 0.41 -8.04
C THR A 239 -14.30 0.59 -6.77
N ILE A 240 -15.28 1.48 -6.82
CA ILE A 240 -16.23 1.70 -5.74
C ILE A 240 -17.51 0.95 -6.10
N ILE A 241 -17.96 0.09 -5.20
CA ILE A 241 -19.24 -0.61 -5.28
C ILE A 241 -20.10 -0.08 -4.15
N GLU A 242 -21.23 0.52 -4.51
CA GLU A 242 -22.23 0.94 -3.54
C GLU A 242 -23.07 -0.29 -3.16
N GLU A 243 -23.24 -0.57 -1.88
CA GLU A 243 -24.12 -1.64 -1.46
C GLU A 243 -25.57 -1.14 -1.56
N THR A 244 -26.33 -1.69 -2.51
CA THR A 244 -27.78 -1.52 -2.54
C THR A 244 -28.39 -2.40 -1.46
N GLU A 245 -29.06 -1.77 -0.49
CA GLU A 245 -29.96 -2.43 0.46
C GLU A 245 -31.08 -3.24 -0.23
#